data_AF-A0A9X6AET8-F1
#
_entry.id   AF-A0A9X6AET8-F1
#
_cell.length_a   1.000
_cell.length_b   1.000
_cell.length_c   1.000
_cell.angle_alpha   90.00
_cell.angle_beta   90.00
_cell.angle_gamma   90.00
#
_symmetry.space_group_name_H-M   'P 1'
#
loop_
_entity.id
_entity.type
_entity.pdbx_description
1 polymer ?
#
loop_
_entity_poly.entity_id
_entity_poly.type
_entity_poly.pdbx_seq_one_letter_code
_entity_poly.pdbx_strand_id
1 'polypeptide(L)'
;MAVIYKTTMTPSKLELLAAWLPRQPWYIGTASEPHLTKAGGFRLDDPQGEVGIEFMVVTDNSGERPRSYHVPLSYRAAPLDGADRALIGTSEHGVLGRRWVYDGTHDPVLVAQLLDLLQGRAEPQAQSETDTPAPSVTSHFTGV
;
A
#
# COMPACT_ATOMS: atom_id res chain seq x y z
N MET A 1 -13.94 4.03 7.64
CA MET A 1 -13.72 4.76 6.39
C MET A 1 -12.45 5.59 6.47
N ALA A 2 -11.55 5.45 5.49
CA ALA A 2 -10.32 6.21 5.41
C ALA A 2 -10.56 7.63 4.85
N VAL A 3 -9.96 8.63 5.49
CA VAL A 3 -9.98 10.03 5.01
C VAL A 3 -8.68 10.32 4.25
N ILE A 4 -8.81 10.86 3.03
CA ILE A 4 -7.65 11.28 2.23
C ILE A 4 -7.33 12.75 2.53
N TYR A 5 -6.16 12.97 3.14
CA TYR A 5 -5.62 14.31 3.33
C TYR A 5 -4.75 14.71 2.14
N LYS A 6 -5.03 15.87 1.55
CA LYS A 6 -4.13 16.52 0.58
C LYS A 6 -2.98 17.17 1.35
N THR A 7 -1.97 16.37 1.68
CA THR A 7 -0.81 16.80 2.46
C THR A 7 0.46 16.08 2.01
N THR A 8 1.58 16.42 2.62
CA THR A 8 2.89 15.81 2.34
C THR A 8 3.13 14.60 3.24
N MET A 9 3.99 13.70 2.74
CA MET A 9 4.56 12.58 3.47
C MET A 9 6.07 12.62 3.23
N THR A 10 6.86 12.60 4.30
CA THR A 10 8.33 12.66 4.20
C THR A 10 8.97 11.57 5.08
N PRO A 11 9.69 10.59 4.50
CA PRO A 11 9.81 10.32 3.06
C PRO A 11 8.45 9.99 2.44
N SER A 12 8.32 10.25 1.14
CA SER A 12 7.16 9.87 0.35
C SER A 12 7.06 8.34 0.22
N LYS A 13 5.87 7.86 -0.16
CA LYS A 13 5.64 6.42 -0.38
C LYS A 13 6.58 5.86 -1.46
N LEU A 14 6.84 6.62 -2.52
CA LEU A 14 7.74 6.19 -3.59
C LEU A 14 9.20 6.11 -3.12
N GLU A 15 9.66 7.07 -2.31
CA GLU A 15 11.01 7.01 -1.73
C GLU A 15 11.17 5.82 -0.77
N LEU A 16 10.17 5.56 0.07
CA LEU A 16 10.16 4.37 0.93
C LEU A 16 10.22 3.08 0.12
N LEU A 17 9.44 2.98 -0.96
CA LEU A 17 9.43 1.80 -1.83
C LEU A 17 10.73 1.66 -2.63
N ALA A 18 11.34 2.75 -3.09
CA ALA A 18 12.61 2.72 -3.81
C ALA A 18 13.74 2.16 -2.94
N ALA A 19 13.76 2.49 -1.65
CA ALA A 19 14.70 1.91 -0.70
C ALA A 19 14.36 0.45 -0.32
N TRP A 20 13.08 0.06 -0.34
CA TRP A 20 12.63 -1.25 0.15
C TRP A 20 12.61 -2.35 -0.92
N LEU A 21 12.21 -2.03 -2.15
CA LEU A 21 12.06 -3.00 -3.25
C LEU A 21 13.34 -3.81 -3.53
N PRO A 22 14.56 -3.22 -3.62
CA PRO A 22 15.79 -3.97 -3.89
C PRO A 22 16.13 -5.05 -2.87
N ARG A 23 15.54 -5.00 -1.68
CA ARG A 23 15.74 -5.99 -0.61
C ARG A 23 14.81 -7.19 -0.71
N GLN A 24 13.86 -7.18 -1.64
CA GLN A 24 12.87 -8.24 -1.79
C GLN A 24 13.34 -9.33 -2.76
N PRO A 25 13.17 -10.62 -2.43
CA PRO A 25 13.67 -11.72 -3.26
C PRO A 25 12.97 -11.83 -4.62
N TRP A 26 11.80 -11.22 -4.77
CA TRP A 26 11.00 -11.20 -5.99
C TRP A 26 11.21 -9.95 -6.85
N TYR A 27 12.03 -8.99 -6.39
CA TYR A 27 12.32 -7.80 -7.17
C TYR A 27 13.29 -8.12 -8.32
N ILE A 28 12.88 -7.79 -9.55
CA ILE A 28 13.62 -8.10 -10.79
C ILE A 28 14.21 -6.80 -11.37
N GLY A 29 14.73 -5.94 -10.49
CA GLY A 29 15.35 -4.67 -10.87
C GLY A 29 16.74 -4.82 -11.46
N THR A 30 17.32 -3.67 -11.82
CA THR A 30 18.64 -3.58 -12.43
C THR A 30 19.69 -3.11 -11.43
N ALA A 31 20.92 -2.88 -11.88
CA ALA A 31 22.04 -2.47 -11.03
C ALA A 31 21.95 -1.02 -10.52
N SER A 32 20.99 -0.23 -11.01
CA SER A 32 20.73 1.16 -10.59
C SER A 32 19.63 1.25 -9.54
N GLU A 33 19.56 2.40 -8.87
CA GLU A 33 18.49 2.71 -7.92
C GLU A 33 17.11 2.71 -8.62
N PRO A 34 16.04 2.19 -7.98
CA PRO A 34 14.72 2.16 -8.60
C PRO A 34 14.18 3.55 -8.91
N HIS A 35 13.67 3.75 -10.12
CA HIS A 35 13.05 5.00 -10.55
C HIS A 35 11.53 4.81 -10.65
N LEU A 36 10.86 4.98 -9.51
CA LEU A 36 9.46 4.60 -9.35
C LEU A 36 8.50 5.71 -9.78
N THR A 37 7.50 5.34 -10.57
CA THR A 37 6.30 6.15 -10.82
C THR A 37 5.06 5.42 -10.34
N LYS A 38 4.08 6.16 -9.82
CA LYS A 38 2.79 5.58 -9.43
C LYS A 38 1.97 5.28 -10.69
N ALA A 39 1.56 4.03 -10.85
CA ALA A 39 0.75 3.56 -11.99
C ALA A 39 -0.73 3.36 -11.63
N GLY A 40 -1.08 3.31 -10.34
CA GLY A 40 -2.46 3.30 -9.87
C GLY A 40 -2.67 2.46 -8.60
N GLY A 41 -3.90 1.94 -8.49
CA GLY A 41 -4.33 1.00 -7.45
C GLY A 41 -5.58 1.49 -6.71
N PHE A 42 -5.83 0.94 -5.52
CA PHE A 42 -7.03 1.21 -4.72
C PHE A 42 -6.72 1.19 -3.22
N ARG A 43 -7.75 1.44 -2.40
CA ARG A 43 -7.71 1.33 -0.93
C ARG A 43 -8.82 0.41 -0.45
N LEU A 44 -8.65 -0.09 0.76
CA LEU A 44 -9.73 -0.66 1.54
C LEU A 44 -9.86 0.13 2.83
N ASP A 45 -11.04 0.04 3.44
CA ASP A 45 -11.29 0.65 4.73
C ASP A 45 -11.04 -0.36 5.84
N ASP A 46 -10.31 0.06 6.88
CA ASP A 46 -10.33 -0.63 8.15
C ASP A 46 -11.67 -0.36 8.85
N PRO A 47 -12.44 -1.41 9.24
CA PRO A 47 -13.68 -1.25 10.01
C PRO A 47 -13.48 -0.51 11.34
N GLN A 48 -12.30 -0.60 11.95
CA GLN A 48 -11.97 0.13 13.18
C GLN A 48 -11.39 1.53 12.92
N GLY A 49 -11.00 1.84 11.67
CA GLY A 49 -10.46 3.14 11.28
C GLY A 49 -9.05 3.43 11.78
N GLU A 50 -8.32 2.43 12.27
CA GLU A 50 -6.99 2.59 12.87
C GLU A 50 -5.85 2.35 11.88
N VAL A 51 -6.10 1.54 10.85
CA VAL A 51 -5.11 1.14 9.84
C VAL A 51 -5.48 1.72 8.48
N GLY A 52 -4.58 2.50 7.89
CA GLY A 52 -4.70 2.85 6.48
C GLY A 52 -4.34 1.64 5.62
N ILE A 53 -5.19 1.24 4.68
CA ILE A 53 -4.94 0.12 3.77
C ILE A 53 -4.87 0.65 2.33
N GLU A 54 -3.78 0.35 1.62
CA GLU A 54 -3.60 0.75 0.23
C GLU A 54 -2.96 -0.38 -0.57
N PHE A 55 -3.42 -0.55 -1.80
CA PHE A 55 -2.86 -1.46 -2.78
C PHE A 55 -2.28 -0.61 -3.90
N MET A 56 -0.96 -0.42 -3.93
CA MET A 56 -0.31 0.48 -4.88
C MET A 56 0.31 -0.30 -6.04
N VAL A 57 0.07 0.15 -7.26
CA VAL A 57 0.85 -0.28 -8.42
C VAL A 57 1.92 0.77 -8.68
N VAL A 58 3.19 0.37 -8.61
CA VAL A 58 4.35 1.21 -8.94
C VAL A 58 5.09 0.63 -10.12
N THR A 59 5.54 1.48 -11.04
CA THR A 59 6.36 1.09 -12.18
C THR A 59 7.78 1.60 -11.97
N ASP A 60 8.73 0.67 -11.94
CA ASP A 60 10.15 0.97 -11.96
C ASP A 60 10.64 1.13 -13.40
N ASN A 61 11.17 2.31 -13.70
CA ASN A 61 11.67 2.70 -15.02
C ASN A 61 13.20 2.73 -15.10
N SER A 62 13.89 2.20 -14.09
CA SER A 62 15.36 2.20 -14.02
C SER A 62 16.03 1.24 -15.01
N GLY A 63 15.33 0.18 -15.42
CA GLY A 63 15.84 -0.86 -16.31
C GLY A 63 15.49 -0.70 -17.79
N GLU A 64 16.03 -1.60 -18.62
CA GLU A 64 15.78 -1.62 -20.08
C GLU A 64 14.29 -1.72 -20.44
N ARG A 65 13.49 -2.37 -19.60
CA ARG A 65 12.04 -2.48 -19.74
C ARG A 65 11.38 -2.08 -18.41
N PRO A 66 10.35 -1.21 -18.45
CA PRO A 66 9.59 -0.88 -17.26
C PRO A 66 8.99 -2.13 -16.61
N ARG A 67 9.05 -2.21 -15.27
CA ARG A 67 8.45 -3.31 -14.51
C ARG A 67 7.47 -2.76 -13.48
N SER A 68 6.25 -3.29 -13.48
CA SER A 68 5.24 -2.91 -12.50
C SER A 68 5.18 -3.91 -11.35
N TYR A 69 5.07 -3.38 -10.13
CA TYR A 69 4.92 -4.13 -8.89
C TYR A 69 3.63 -3.72 -8.21
N HIS A 70 2.86 -4.69 -7.73
CA HIS A 70 1.67 -4.48 -6.93
C HIS A 70 2.02 -4.70 -5.46
N VAL A 71 1.95 -3.64 -4.66
CA VAL A 71 2.43 -3.61 -3.29
C VAL A 71 1.27 -3.26 -2.35
N PRO A 72 0.77 -4.22 -1.56
CA PRO A 72 -0.10 -3.93 -0.43
C PRO A 72 0.68 -3.20 0.66
N LEU A 73 0.10 -2.13 1.19
CA LEU A 73 0.70 -1.27 2.20
C LEU A 73 -0.30 -1.06 3.34
N SER A 74 0.19 -1.19 4.57
CA SER A 74 -0.55 -0.73 5.75
C SER A 74 0.15 0.46 6.42
N TYR A 75 -0.65 1.40 6.91
CA TYR A 75 -0.20 2.62 7.60
C TYR A 75 -0.75 2.63 9.02
N ARG A 76 0.15 2.67 10.01
CA ARG A 76 -0.22 2.64 11.43
C ARG A 76 0.29 3.87 12.18
N ALA A 77 -0.43 4.23 13.25
CA ALA A 77 -0.08 5.32 14.17
C ALA A 77 0.99 4.95 15.20
N ALA A 78 1.32 3.66 15.31
CA ALA A 78 2.33 3.10 16.20
C ALA A 78 2.96 1.87 15.53
N PRO A 79 4.13 1.40 16.00
CA PRO A 79 4.70 0.13 15.54
C PRO A 79 3.72 -1.03 15.71
N LEU A 80 3.73 -1.96 14.77
CA LEU A 80 3.07 -3.26 14.87
C LEU A 80 4.02 -4.27 15.53
N ASP A 81 3.62 -4.78 16.69
CA ASP A 81 4.40 -5.76 17.46
C ASP A 81 4.70 -7.02 16.63
N GLY A 82 5.97 -7.44 16.61
CA GLY A 82 6.42 -8.64 15.91
C GLY A 82 6.52 -8.53 14.38
N ALA A 83 6.25 -7.35 13.80
CA ALA A 83 6.27 -7.12 12.36
C ALA A 83 7.53 -6.36 11.87
N ASP A 84 8.62 -6.34 12.65
CA ASP A 84 9.84 -5.59 12.30
C ASP A 84 10.39 -5.92 10.92
N ARG A 85 10.31 -7.19 10.51
CA ARG A 85 10.77 -7.65 9.18
C ARG A 85 9.91 -7.13 8.03
N ALA A 86 8.66 -6.79 8.30
CA ALA A 86 7.73 -6.24 7.32
C ALA A 86 7.77 -4.71 7.27
N LEU A 87 8.51 -4.04 8.17
CA LEU A 87 8.59 -2.58 8.18
C LEU A 87 9.32 -2.09 6.92
N ILE A 88 8.60 -1.36 6.08
CA ILE A 88 9.16 -0.68 4.91
C ILE A 88 9.93 0.55 5.40
N GLY A 89 9.32 1.32 6.29
CA GLY A 89 9.92 2.48 6.94
C GLY A 89 8.89 3.34 7.68
N THR A 90 9.32 4.52 8.08
CA THR A 90 8.45 5.52 8.72
C THR A 90 8.37 6.78 7.87
N SER A 91 7.23 7.47 7.92
CA SER A 91 7.01 8.72 7.21
C SER A 91 6.30 9.72 8.11
N GLU A 92 6.74 10.97 8.12
CA GLU A 92 6.03 12.08 8.74
C GLU A 92 4.91 12.56 7.81
N HIS A 93 3.66 12.35 8.24
CA HIS A 93 2.48 12.79 7.50
C HIS A 93 2.00 14.14 8.04
N GLY A 94 1.81 15.14 7.17
CA GLY A 94 1.57 16.52 7.60
C GLY A 94 0.32 16.76 8.47
N VAL A 95 -0.66 15.84 8.43
CA VAL A 95 -1.85 15.86 9.30
C VAL A 95 -1.81 14.81 10.42
N LEU A 96 -1.57 13.55 10.07
CA LEU A 96 -1.60 12.42 11.02
C LEU A 96 -0.31 12.27 11.85
N GLY A 97 0.74 13.04 11.59
CA GLY A 97 2.05 12.87 12.22
C GLY A 97 2.77 11.61 11.74
N ARG A 98 3.73 11.11 12.53
CA ARG A 98 4.51 9.91 12.17
C ARG A 98 3.63 8.70 11.88
N ARG A 99 3.91 8.04 10.76
CA ARG A 99 3.27 6.81 10.31
C ARG A 99 4.31 5.72 10.13
N TRP A 100 3.98 4.50 10.54
CA TRP A 100 4.74 3.29 10.24
C TRP A 100 4.11 2.61 9.03
N VAL A 101 4.93 2.37 8.01
CA VAL A 101 4.51 1.80 6.74
C VAL A 101 5.06 0.39 6.65
N TYR A 102 4.18 -0.59 6.47
CA TYR A 102 4.52 -2.01 6.40
C TYR A 102 4.20 -2.61 5.04
N ASP A 103 4.92 -3.68 4.69
CA ASP A 103 4.45 -4.66 3.70
C ASP A 103 3.15 -5.23 4.23
N GLY A 104 2.07 -4.85 3.55
CA GLY A 104 0.72 -5.14 3.94
C GLY A 104 0.40 -6.63 4.03
N THR A 105 1.16 -7.48 3.34
CA THR A 105 0.98 -8.94 3.37
C THR A 105 1.23 -9.55 4.75
N HIS A 106 1.90 -8.81 5.63
CA HIS A 106 2.18 -9.20 7.02
C HIS A 106 1.24 -8.53 8.04
N ASP A 107 0.33 -7.65 7.61
CA ASP A 107 -0.60 -6.96 8.50
C ASP A 107 -1.95 -7.70 8.56
N PRO A 108 -2.36 -8.21 9.73
CA PRO A 108 -3.60 -8.99 9.84
C PRO A 108 -4.85 -8.19 9.47
N VAL A 109 -4.85 -6.86 9.66
CA VAL A 109 -6.01 -6.02 9.32
C VAL A 109 -6.15 -5.93 7.79
N LEU A 110 -5.02 -5.76 7.08
CA LEU A 110 -5.04 -5.74 5.62
C LEU A 110 -5.45 -7.09 5.04
N VAL A 111 -4.90 -8.19 5.56
CA VAL A 111 -5.23 -9.55 5.10
C VAL A 111 -6.73 -9.83 5.30
N ALA A 112 -7.29 -9.47 6.46
CA ALA A 112 -8.71 -9.62 6.73
C ALA A 112 -9.57 -8.82 5.73
N GLN A 113 -9.22 -7.56 5.47
CA GLN A 113 -9.96 -6.73 4.52
C GLN A 113 -9.81 -7.20 3.07
N LEU A 114 -8.66 -7.75 2.69
CA LEU A 114 -8.50 -8.39 1.38
C LEU A 114 -9.42 -9.61 1.23
N LEU A 115 -9.56 -10.43 2.27
CA LEU A 115 -10.51 -11.55 2.27
C LEU A 115 -11.96 -11.07 2.19
N ASP A 116 -12.32 -10.02 2.95
CA ASP A 116 -13.64 -9.40 2.86
C ASP A 116 -13.91 -8.87 1.45
N LEU A 117 -12.95 -8.21 0.80
CA LEU A 117 -13.06 -7.76 -0.59
C LEU A 117 -13.34 -8.94 -1.52
N LEU A 118 -12.55 -10.03 -1.42
CA LEU A 118 -12.73 -11.22 -2.25
C LEU A 118 -14.09 -11.87 -2.04
N GLN A 119 -14.64 -11.81 -0.83
CA GLN A 119 -15.95 -12.35 -0.47
C GLN A 119 -17.11 -11.36 -0.70
N GLY A 120 -16.84 -10.20 -1.32
CA GLY A 120 -17.85 -9.18 -1.63
C GLY A 120 -18.38 -8.42 -0.40
N ARG A 121 -17.65 -8.45 0.72
CA ARG A 121 -17.99 -7.77 1.98
C ARG A 121 -17.26 -6.45 2.22
N ALA A 122 -16.21 -6.17 1.45
CA ALA A 122 -15.54 -4.86 1.46
C ALA A 122 -15.60 -4.23 0.06
N GLU A 123 -15.73 -2.92 0.01
CA GLU A 123 -15.78 -2.14 -1.22
C GLU A 123 -14.42 -1.47 -1.48
N PRO A 124 -13.83 -1.64 -2.67
CA PRO A 124 -12.60 -0.95 -3.01
C PRO A 124 -12.85 0.56 -3.16
N GLN A 125 -11.98 1.36 -2.58
CA GLN A 125 -12.07 2.83 -2.57
C GLN A 125 -10.95 3.45 -3.43
N ALA A 126 -11.19 4.65 -3.94
CA ALA A 126 -10.23 5.46 -4.68
C ALA A 126 -9.03 5.83 -3.80
N GLN A 127 -7.84 5.94 -4.40
CA GLN A 127 -6.62 6.23 -3.65
C GLN A 127 -6.43 7.71 -3.28
N SER A 128 -7.12 8.61 -3.98
CA SER A 128 -6.91 10.06 -3.90
C SER A 128 -8.13 10.84 -3.44
N GLU A 129 -9.25 10.16 -3.24
CA GLU A 129 -10.54 10.75 -2.89
C GLU A 129 -11.14 10.02 -1.69
N THR A 130 -11.71 10.77 -0.77
CA THR A 130 -12.38 10.24 0.42
C THR A 130 -13.75 9.69 0.04
N ASP A 131 -14.14 8.55 0.62
CA ASP A 131 -15.49 7.98 0.47
C ASP A 131 -15.95 7.85 -0.99
N THR A 132 -15.05 7.37 -1.84
CA THR A 132 -15.28 7.31 -3.27
C THR A 132 -14.95 5.90 -3.75
N PRO A 133 -15.96 5.10 -4.16
CA PRO A 133 -15.73 3.76 -4.68
C PRO A 133 -14.78 3.76 -5.89
N ALA A 134 -14.00 2.68 -6.03
CA ALA A 134 -13.11 2.44 -7.17
C ALA A 134 -13.71 1.39 -8.12
N PRO A 135 -14.62 1.76 -9.05
CA PRO A 135 -15.36 0.82 -9.89
C PRO A 135 -14.47 0.05 -10.88
N SER A 136 -13.23 0.50 -11.11
CA SER A 136 -12.25 -0.23 -11.92
C SER A 136 -11.67 -1.46 -11.22
N VAL A 137 -11.93 -1.63 -9.91
CA VAL A 137 -11.50 -2.77 -9.13
C VAL A 137 -12.72 -3.64 -8.83
N THR A 138 -12.69 -4.86 -9.32
CA THR A 138 -13.74 -5.85 -9.08
C THR A 138 -13.13 -7.08 -8.43
N SER A 139 -13.89 -7.74 -7.56
CA SER A 139 -13.54 -9.02 -6.98
C SER A 139 -14.55 -10.06 -7.41
N HIS A 140 -14.09 -11.30 -7.55
CA HIS A 140 -14.93 -12.43 -7.88
C HIS A 140 -14.37 -13.67 -7.21
N PHE A 141 -15.21 -14.34 -6.44
CA PHE A 141 -14.88 -15.58 -5.75
C PHE A 141 -15.86 -16.66 -6.18
N THR A 142 -15.35 -17.71 -6.83
CA THR A 142 -16.15 -18.85 -7.31
C THR A 142 -16.15 -20.04 -6.35
N GLY A 143 -15.56 -19.90 -5.17
CA GLY A 143 -15.44 -21.00 -4.21
C GLY A 143 -16.80 -21.37 -3.62
N VAL A 144 -17.26 -22.56 -4.01
CA VAL A 144 -18.39 -23.28 -3.41
C VAL A 144 -17.89 -24.11 -2.24
#